data_AF-A0A0P4VRB2-F1
#
_entry.id   AF-A0A0P4VRB2-F1
#
_cell.length_a   1.000
_cell.length_b   1.000
_cell.length_c   1.000
_cell.angle_alpha   90.00
_cell.angle_beta   90.00
_cell.angle_gamma   90.00
#
_symmetry.space_group_name_H-M   'P 1'
#
loop_
_entity.id
_entity.type
_entity.pdbx_description
1 polymer ?
#
loop_
_entity_poly.entity_id
_entity_poly.type
_entity_poly.pdbx_seq_one_letter_code
_entity_poly.pdbx_strand_id
1 'polypeptide(L)'
;KKDFLRFLQEYQEIVKSLPKSVLEDSYENEDESDSTFPKENADEKSPPKTTFAKAERVKKIEQLQEKLKSYKGKSLTQSGYLERKGLKNRLKKKLKKEERMKTKIKNKPSVKNKEHKFDRKINVSEEKRKRENTNGDIVYSKFDFPNCTDENLKKKKGPVDPFRRLQKVEKSNKKLREMEERGRVEKVKEIKGRIAWNVAIQKAEGLKVKDDVELLKKSVRKIRNAKNRSKKKWEERENSKVQNMEEAQKKRKMNLLNKKKEKKKKKMKKLIKKGRVVQ
;
A
#
# COMPACT_ATOMS: atom_id res chain seq x y z
N LYS A 1 -23.91 -15.87 10.81
CA LYS A 1 -22.94 -16.80 10.16
C LYS A 1 -23.64 -17.78 9.22
N LYS A 2 -24.76 -18.39 9.64
CA LYS A 2 -25.57 -19.29 8.78
C LYS A 2 -26.12 -18.57 7.54
N ASP A 3 -26.51 -17.30 7.67
CA ASP A 3 -27.08 -16.51 6.55
C ASP A 3 -26.05 -16.19 5.46
N PHE A 4 -24.78 -16.01 5.84
CA PHE A 4 -23.70 -15.73 4.89
C PHE A 4 -23.32 -16.97 4.07
N LEU A 5 -23.38 -18.16 4.69
CA LEU A 5 -23.15 -19.41 3.97
C LEU A 5 -24.29 -19.70 2.99
N ARG A 6 -25.53 -19.41 3.37
CA ARG A 6 -26.70 -19.50 2.48
C ARG A 6 -26.58 -18.55 1.29
N PHE A 7 -26.15 -17.30 1.53
CA PHE A 7 -25.90 -16.32 0.47
C PHE A 7 -24.79 -16.77 -0.49
N LEU A 8 -23.69 -17.35 0.02
CA LEU A 8 -22.61 -17.87 -0.83
C LEU A 8 -23.06 -19.05 -1.69
N GLN A 9 -23.90 -19.92 -1.14
CA GLN A 9 -24.44 -21.06 -1.86
C GLN A 9 -25.41 -20.61 -2.96
N GLU A 10 -26.31 -19.67 -2.65
CA GLU A 10 -27.23 -19.06 -3.61
C GLU A 10 -26.47 -18.28 -4.71
N TYR A 11 -25.40 -17.58 -4.36
CA TYR A 11 -24.52 -16.93 -5.33
C TYR A 11 -23.83 -17.92 -6.26
N GLN A 12 -23.32 -19.04 -5.73
CA GLN A 12 -22.70 -20.09 -6.55
C GLN A 12 -23.71 -20.77 -7.49
N GLU A 13 -24.97 -20.89 -7.10
CA GLU A 13 -26.05 -21.42 -7.94
C GLU A 13 -26.41 -20.44 -9.06
N ILE A 14 -26.44 -19.14 -8.79
CA ILE A 14 -26.67 -18.09 -9.80
C ILE A 14 -25.53 -18.04 -10.83
N VAL A 15 -24.27 -18.19 -10.41
CA VAL A 15 -23.12 -18.20 -11.32
C VAL A 15 -23.13 -19.42 -12.25
N LYS A 16 -23.67 -20.56 -11.78
CA LYS A 16 -23.79 -21.78 -12.59
C LYS A 16 -24.96 -21.74 -13.59
N SER A 17 -26.00 -20.94 -13.33
CA SER A 17 -27.16 -20.83 -14.21
C SER A 17 -27.03 -19.75 -15.30
N LEU A 18 -25.95 -18.96 -15.27
CA LEU A 18 -25.65 -17.97 -16.30
C LEU A 18 -25.13 -18.65 -17.59
N PRO A 19 -25.61 -18.22 -18.77
CA PRO A 19 -25.13 -18.73 -20.04
C PRO A 19 -23.65 -18.42 -20.23
N LYS A 20 -22.89 -19.37 -20.78
CA LYS A 20 -21.43 -19.32 -20.87
C LYS A 20 -20.90 -18.10 -21.63
N SER A 21 -21.68 -17.59 -22.60
CA SER A 21 -21.40 -16.35 -23.34
C SER A 21 -21.31 -15.09 -22.47
N VAL A 22 -22.00 -15.03 -21.33
CA VAL A 22 -21.92 -13.88 -20.40
C VAL A 22 -20.68 -13.96 -19.51
N LEU A 23 -20.05 -15.14 -19.39
CA LEU A 23 -18.84 -15.36 -18.61
C LEU A 23 -17.56 -15.16 -19.43
N GLU A 24 -17.64 -15.29 -20.76
CA GLU A 24 -16.49 -15.17 -21.69
C GLU A 24 -16.22 -13.71 -22.17
N ASP A 25 -17.14 -12.77 -22.00
CA ASP A 25 -17.05 -11.39 -22.57
C ASP A 25 -16.15 -10.40 -21.79
N SER A 26 -15.07 -10.87 -21.16
CA SER A 26 -14.03 -9.95 -20.72
C SER A 26 -12.66 -10.59 -20.88
N TYR A 27 -11.80 -9.89 -21.63
CA TYR A 27 -10.37 -10.12 -21.85
C TYR A 27 -9.94 -10.80 -23.17
N GLU A 28 -10.28 -10.19 -24.31
CA GLU A 28 -9.40 -10.13 -25.51
C GLU A 28 -9.43 -8.67 -26.02
N ASN A 29 -8.44 -7.83 -25.73
CA ASN A 29 -7.21 -7.53 -26.49
C ASN A 29 -7.46 -6.86 -27.87
N GLU A 30 -7.44 -5.52 -27.87
CA GLU A 30 -7.00 -4.72 -29.01
C GLU A 30 -6.01 -3.67 -28.50
N ASP A 31 -4.72 -3.92 -28.71
CA ASP A 31 -3.68 -2.92 -28.98
C ASP A 31 -2.34 -3.66 -29.18
N GLU A 32 -2.24 -4.40 -30.28
CA GLU A 32 -1.00 -4.92 -30.82
C GLU A 32 -0.56 -4.00 -31.97
N SER A 33 0.43 -3.14 -31.74
CA SER A 33 1.35 -2.74 -32.81
C SER A 33 2.72 -2.31 -32.27
N ASP A 34 3.69 -3.05 -32.80
CA ASP A 34 5.11 -2.76 -32.96
C ASP A 34 6.07 -2.98 -31.77
N SER A 35 6.48 -4.24 -31.63
CA SER A 35 7.84 -4.56 -31.19
C SER A 35 8.31 -5.82 -31.91
N THR A 36 8.77 -5.64 -33.15
CA THR A 36 9.62 -6.60 -33.86
C THR A 36 10.92 -6.79 -33.06
N PHE A 37 11.07 -7.94 -32.41
CA PHE A 37 12.35 -8.39 -31.84
C PHE A 37 12.95 -9.46 -32.77
N PRO A 38 14.09 -9.19 -33.43
CA PRO A 38 14.81 -10.21 -34.17
C PRO A 38 15.35 -11.28 -33.21
N LYS A 39 15.09 -12.55 -33.54
CA LYS A 39 15.80 -13.72 -33.02
C LYS A 39 17.18 -13.73 -33.69
N GLU A 40 18.24 -13.56 -32.90
CA GLU A 40 19.58 -13.95 -33.31
C GLU A 40 20.24 -14.81 -32.23
N ASN A 41 20.96 -15.80 -32.75
CA ASN A 41 21.47 -16.98 -32.08
C ASN A 41 22.59 -16.67 -31.08
N ALA A 42 22.78 -17.60 -30.15
CA ALA A 42 23.96 -17.68 -29.32
C ALA A 42 25.19 -17.94 -30.20
N ASP A 43 26.13 -17.00 -30.19
CA ASP A 43 27.53 -17.17 -29.78
C ASP A 43 28.33 -16.00 -30.38
N GLU A 44 28.84 -15.13 -29.51
CA GLU A 44 30.14 -14.46 -29.64
C GLU A 44 30.30 -13.38 -28.56
N LYS A 45 31.49 -13.36 -27.96
CA LYS A 45 31.90 -12.52 -26.83
C LYS A 45 31.79 -11.03 -27.20
N SER A 46 30.95 -10.26 -26.48
CA SER A 46 30.90 -8.79 -26.60
C SER A 46 31.50 -8.08 -25.37
N PRO A 47 32.24 -6.96 -25.55
CA PRO A 47 32.98 -6.26 -24.49
C PRO A 47 32.07 -5.47 -23.50
N PRO A 48 32.60 -5.03 -22.34
CA PRO A 48 31.78 -4.60 -21.19
C PRO A 48 30.97 -3.31 -21.45
N LYS A 49 29.64 -3.46 -21.53
CA LYS A 49 28.65 -2.37 -21.56
C LYS A 49 28.59 -1.62 -20.22
N THR A 50 29.48 -0.66 -19.93
CA THR A 50 29.38 0.13 -18.66
C THR A 50 29.62 1.64 -18.75
N THR A 51 29.99 2.20 -19.90
CA THR A 51 30.25 3.66 -20.08
C THR A 51 29.27 4.33 -21.04
N PHE A 52 29.01 3.75 -22.22
CA PHE A 52 28.13 4.34 -23.25
C PHE A 52 26.68 4.59 -22.77
N ALA A 53 26.08 3.63 -22.06
CA ALA A 53 24.73 3.77 -21.51
C ALA A 53 24.58 4.81 -20.39
N LYS A 54 25.70 5.26 -19.79
CA LYS A 54 25.70 6.38 -18.83
C LYS A 54 25.71 7.70 -19.58
N ALA A 55 26.53 7.82 -20.62
CA ALA A 55 26.63 9.02 -21.46
C ALA A 55 25.29 9.34 -22.13
N GLU A 56 24.62 8.36 -22.72
CA GLU A 56 23.28 8.54 -23.33
C GLU A 56 22.23 9.02 -22.32
N ARG A 57 22.31 8.52 -21.09
CA ARG A 57 21.37 8.88 -20.03
C ARG A 57 21.57 10.33 -19.56
N VAL A 58 22.82 10.77 -19.48
CA VAL A 58 23.16 12.17 -19.14
C VAL A 58 22.67 13.10 -20.23
N LYS A 59 22.98 12.80 -21.51
CA LYS A 59 22.47 13.54 -22.68
C LYS A 59 20.95 13.66 -22.68
N LYS A 60 20.22 12.59 -22.35
CA LYS A 60 18.75 12.59 -22.27
C LYS A 60 18.20 13.45 -21.11
N ILE A 61 18.93 13.59 -20.01
CA ILE A 61 18.55 14.47 -18.90
C ILE A 61 18.75 15.94 -19.30
N GLU A 62 19.86 16.23 -19.97
CA GLU A 62 20.20 17.57 -20.47
C GLU A 62 19.17 18.05 -21.51
N GLN A 63 18.82 17.22 -22.48
CA GLN A 63 17.74 17.50 -23.45
C GLN A 63 16.40 17.82 -22.78
N LEU A 64 16.06 17.13 -21.68
CA LEU A 64 14.83 17.41 -20.92
C LEU A 64 14.90 18.75 -20.17
N GLN A 65 16.08 19.14 -19.70
CA GLN A 65 16.30 20.42 -19.03
C GLN A 65 16.25 21.57 -20.03
N GLU A 66 16.88 21.43 -21.19
CA GLU A 66 16.82 22.40 -22.29
C GLU A 66 15.38 22.59 -22.78
N LYS A 67 14.66 21.48 -23.01
CA LYS A 67 13.25 21.54 -23.38
C LYS A 67 12.41 22.20 -22.29
N LEU A 68 12.74 22.09 -21.00
CA LEU A 68 12.06 22.83 -19.94
C LEU A 68 12.43 24.32 -19.87
N LYS A 69 13.69 24.66 -20.16
CA LYS A 69 14.15 26.05 -20.26
C LYS A 69 13.42 26.79 -21.37
N SER A 70 13.12 26.13 -22.49
CA SER A 70 12.37 26.75 -23.60
C SER A 70 10.92 27.11 -23.24
N TYR A 71 10.33 26.48 -22.22
CA TYR A 71 9.01 26.84 -21.67
C TYR A 71 9.06 27.87 -20.53
N LYS A 72 10.24 28.30 -20.08
CA LYS A 72 10.38 29.32 -19.04
C LYS A 72 10.07 30.69 -19.65
N GLY A 73 9.15 31.43 -19.06
CA GLY A 73 8.77 32.78 -19.51
C GLY A 73 7.75 32.86 -20.65
N LYS A 74 7.31 31.72 -21.22
CA LYS A 74 6.25 31.68 -22.25
C LYS A 74 4.88 31.43 -21.61
N SER A 75 3.87 32.23 -21.97
CA SER A 75 2.47 31.93 -21.62
C SER A 75 2.05 30.68 -22.39
N LEU A 76 1.54 29.68 -21.66
CA LEU A 76 1.33 28.34 -22.20
C LEU A 76 -0.16 28.04 -22.26
N THR A 77 -0.61 27.55 -23.42
CA THR A 77 -1.94 26.98 -23.57
C THR A 77 -2.11 25.78 -22.63
N GLN A 78 -3.36 25.36 -22.40
CA GLN A 78 -3.65 24.21 -21.53
C GLN A 78 -2.88 22.95 -21.94
N SER A 79 -2.74 22.70 -23.25
CA SER A 79 -1.94 21.61 -23.81
C SER A 79 -0.46 21.74 -23.45
N GLY A 80 0.13 22.92 -23.66
CA GLY A 80 1.53 23.16 -23.30
C GLY A 80 1.77 23.05 -21.79
N TYR A 81 0.81 23.44 -20.95
CA TYR A 81 0.91 23.26 -19.50
C TYR A 81 1.02 21.77 -19.12
N LEU A 82 0.21 20.91 -19.74
CA LEU A 82 0.26 19.46 -19.55
C LEU A 82 1.59 18.87 -20.05
N GLU A 83 2.09 19.31 -21.20
CA GLU A 83 3.39 18.87 -21.72
C GLU A 83 4.54 19.25 -20.77
N ARG A 84 4.57 20.51 -20.30
CA ARG A 84 5.55 21.00 -19.31
C ARG A 84 5.49 20.18 -18.02
N LYS A 85 4.29 19.86 -17.52
CA LYS A 85 4.08 19.02 -16.34
C LYS A 85 4.59 17.59 -16.58
N GLY A 86 4.34 17.03 -17.76
CA GLY A 86 4.85 15.72 -18.19
C GLY A 86 6.37 15.66 -18.24
N LEU A 87 7.00 16.68 -18.82
CA LEU A 87 8.47 16.81 -18.89
C LEU A 87 9.11 16.91 -17.50
N LYS A 88 8.53 17.73 -16.59
CA LYS A 88 8.98 17.82 -15.18
C LYS A 88 8.91 16.47 -14.48
N ASN A 89 7.83 15.72 -14.68
CA ASN A 89 7.68 14.38 -14.10
C ASN A 89 8.68 13.37 -14.67
N ARG A 90 8.94 13.40 -15.99
CA ARG A 90 9.96 12.56 -16.64
C ARG A 90 11.36 12.86 -16.09
N LEU A 91 11.72 14.13 -15.95
CA LEU A 91 13.00 14.55 -15.36
C LEU A 91 13.15 14.03 -13.92
N LYS A 92 12.14 14.24 -13.08
CA LYS A 92 12.13 13.76 -11.68
C LYS A 92 12.29 12.24 -11.58
N LYS A 93 11.62 11.47 -12.46
CA LYS A 93 11.76 10.00 -12.51
C LYS A 93 13.18 9.58 -12.89
N LYS A 94 13.83 10.26 -13.84
CA LYS A 94 15.20 9.96 -14.27
C LYS A 94 16.22 10.28 -13.17
N LEU A 95 16.13 11.44 -12.53
CA LEU A 95 16.99 11.83 -11.40
C LEU A 95 16.88 10.84 -10.23
N LYS A 96 15.66 10.45 -9.84
CA LYS A 96 15.47 9.44 -8.78
C LYS A 96 16.04 8.07 -9.15
N LYS A 97 16.01 7.69 -10.44
CA LYS A 97 16.64 6.45 -10.91
C LYS A 97 18.16 6.54 -10.79
N GLU A 98 18.75 7.68 -11.13
CA GLU A 98 20.19 7.92 -11.00
C GLU A 98 20.65 7.86 -9.54
N GLU A 99 19.93 8.52 -8.64
CA GLU A 99 20.20 8.51 -7.20
C GLU A 99 20.19 7.08 -6.63
N ARG A 100 19.19 6.27 -7.00
CA ARG A 100 19.12 4.84 -6.62
C ARG A 100 20.28 4.02 -7.16
N MET A 101 20.78 4.34 -8.36
CA MET A 101 21.94 3.64 -8.91
C MET A 101 23.23 4.05 -8.19
N LYS A 102 23.38 5.35 -7.84
CA LYS A 102 24.51 5.85 -7.04
C LYS A 102 24.56 5.22 -5.66
N THR A 103 23.43 5.09 -4.96
CA THR A 103 23.39 4.44 -3.64
C THR A 103 23.67 2.95 -3.70
N LYS A 104 23.20 2.25 -4.75
CA LYS A 104 23.54 0.84 -4.99
C LYS A 104 25.02 0.60 -5.25
N ILE A 105 25.68 1.52 -5.96
CA ILE A 105 27.12 1.43 -6.22
C ILE A 105 27.92 1.71 -4.93
N LYS A 106 27.52 2.72 -4.15
CA LYS A 106 28.19 3.06 -2.88
C LYS A 106 28.05 1.98 -1.80
N ASN A 107 26.94 1.23 -1.80
CA ASN A 107 26.67 0.20 -0.79
C ASN A 107 27.13 -1.21 -1.19
N LYS A 108 27.92 -1.35 -2.26
CA LYS A 108 28.47 -2.65 -2.66
C LYS A 108 29.74 -2.93 -1.85
N PRO A 109 29.74 -3.89 -0.90
CA PRO A 109 30.94 -4.19 -0.13
C PRO A 109 32.01 -4.77 -1.07
N SER A 110 33.23 -4.25 -0.98
CA SER A 110 34.41 -4.86 -1.61
C SER A 110 34.62 -6.24 -1.00
N VAL A 111 34.44 -7.29 -1.79
CA VAL A 111 34.76 -8.66 -1.39
C VAL A 111 36.26 -8.75 -1.19
N LYS A 112 36.70 -8.72 0.08
CA LYS A 112 38.03 -9.18 0.48
C LYS A 112 37.83 -10.50 1.20
N ASN A 113 38.41 -11.55 0.63
CA ASN A 113 38.44 -12.91 1.16
C ASN A 113 38.96 -12.92 2.60
N LYS A 114 38.23 -13.58 3.51
CA LYS A 114 38.78 -14.10 4.77
C LYS A 114 38.19 -15.47 5.05
N GLU A 115 39.11 -16.41 5.18
CA GLU A 115 38.92 -17.84 5.35
C GLU A 115 38.45 -18.22 6.76
N HIS A 116 37.95 -19.45 6.84
CA HIS A 116 37.35 -20.15 7.96
C HIS A 116 38.22 -20.22 9.23
N LYS A 117 37.56 -20.28 10.40
CA LYS A 117 37.89 -21.25 11.46
C LYS A 117 36.61 -21.79 12.11
N PHE A 118 36.54 -23.11 12.16
CA PHE A 118 35.49 -23.96 12.74
C PHE A 118 35.84 -24.24 14.21
N ASP A 119 34.83 -24.48 15.05
CA ASP A 119 34.75 -25.54 16.08
C ASP A 119 33.81 -25.16 17.23
N ARG A 120 32.69 -25.90 17.36
CA ARG A 120 32.43 -26.78 18.52
C ARG A 120 31.10 -27.52 18.37
N LYS A 121 31.19 -28.83 18.57
CA LYS A 121 30.13 -29.84 18.59
C LYS A 121 29.17 -29.62 19.76
N ILE A 122 27.88 -29.90 19.58
CA ILE A 122 27.01 -30.62 20.52
C ILE A 122 25.90 -31.30 19.71
N ASN A 123 25.69 -32.57 20.03
CA ASN A 123 24.85 -33.56 19.39
C ASN A 123 23.57 -33.69 20.21
N VAL A 124 22.38 -33.41 19.64
CA VAL A 124 21.10 -33.97 20.11
C VAL A 124 20.20 -34.18 18.91
N SER A 125 19.94 -35.45 18.65
CA SER A 125 19.03 -36.02 17.66
C SER A 125 17.58 -35.63 17.95
N GLU A 126 16.86 -35.11 16.95
CA GLU A 126 15.43 -35.38 16.80
C GLU A 126 15.02 -35.21 15.32
N GLU A 127 14.92 -36.34 14.62
CA GLU A 127 14.54 -36.44 13.21
C GLU A 127 13.07 -36.03 13.01
N LYS A 128 12.83 -34.80 12.57
CA LYS A 128 11.61 -34.46 11.84
C LYS A 128 11.79 -34.87 10.39
N ARG A 129 11.24 -36.04 10.04
CA ARG A 129 11.18 -36.61 8.69
C ARG A 129 10.78 -35.55 7.67
N LYS A 130 11.71 -35.18 6.77
CA LYS A 130 11.41 -34.46 5.54
C LYS A 130 10.61 -35.41 4.65
N ARG A 131 9.44 -34.98 4.18
CA ARG A 131 8.74 -35.69 3.11
C ARG A 131 9.47 -35.36 1.81
N GLU A 132 10.09 -36.36 1.22
CA GLU A 132 10.63 -36.28 -0.13
C GLU A 132 9.48 -36.54 -1.11
N ASN A 133 9.35 -35.71 -2.15
CA ASN A 133 8.31 -35.90 -3.16
C ASN A 133 8.78 -36.98 -4.14
N THR A 134 8.14 -38.15 -4.12
CA THR A 134 8.44 -39.27 -5.03
C THR A 134 7.90 -39.07 -6.45
N ASN A 135 7.12 -38.00 -6.70
CA ASN A 135 6.26 -37.89 -7.88
C ASN A 135 6.66 -36.77 -8.86
N GLY A 136 7.94 -36.37 -8.93
CA GLY A 136 8.45 -35.50 -10.00
C GLY A 136 7.87 -34.07 -10.10
N ASP A 137 6.90 -33.71 -9.27
CA ASP A 137 6.31 -32.37 -9.23
C ASP A 137 7.33 -31.35 -8.70
N ILE A 138 7.52 -30.26 -9.45
CA ILE A 138 8.37 -29.13 -9.06
C ILE A 138 7.73 -28.43 -7.88
N VAL A 139 8.05 -28.89 -6.66
CA VAL A 139 7.70 -28.19 -5.44
C VAL A 139 8.68 -27.03 -5.26
N TYR A 140 8.14 -25.82 -5.24
CA TYR A 140 8.86 -24.58 -4.93
C TYR A 140 9.25 -24.57 -3.45
N SER A 141 10.15 -25.48 -3.07
CA SER A 141 10.78 -25.52 -1.76
C SER A 141 11.64 -24.26 -1.64
N LYS A 142 11.27 -23.36 -0.73
CA LYS A 142 12.17 -22.29 -0.34
C LYS A 142 13.42 -22.95 0.23
N PHE A 143 14.54 -22.74 -0.44
CA PHE A 143 15.84 -23.21 -0.01
C PHE A 143 16.14 -22.60 1.35
N ASP A 144 16.01 -23.38 2.41
CA ASP A 144 16.39 -22.96 3.75
C ASP A 144 17.91 -23.11 3.87
N PHE A 145 18.63 -21.98 3.90
CA PHE A 145 20.06 -21.98 4.16
C PHE A 145 20.29 -22.50 5.59
N PRO A 146 21.09 -23.57 5.80
CA PRO A 146 21.27 -24.19 7.13
C PRO A 146 21.96 -23.29 8.16
N ASN A 147 22.42 -22.10 7.79
CA ASN A 147 22.94 -21.06 8.69
C ASN A 147 21.96 -19.87 8.88
N CYS A 148 20.75 -19.96 8.32
CA CYS A 148 19.68 -18.98 8.45
C CYS A 148 18.45 -19.62 9.13
N THR A 149 18.67 -20.42 10.17
CA THR A 149 17.57 -20.84 11.03
C THR A 149 17.09 -19.63 11.85
N ASP A 150 15.85 -19.23 11.59
CA ASP A 150 15.15 -18.09 12.21
C ASP A 150 15.02 -18.15 13.75
N GLU A 151 15.50 -19.23 14.38
CA GLU A 151 15.47 -19.43 15.85
C GLU A 151 16.27 -18.36 16.61
N ASN A 152 17.35 -17.82 16.01
CA ASN A 152 18.17 -16.77 16.65
C ASN A 152 17.81 -15.35 16.24
N LEU A 153 17.00 -15.16 15.19
CA LEU A 153 16.45 -13.85 14.84
C LEU A 153 15.22 -13.58 15.70
N LYS A 154 15.43 -13.24 16.98
CA LYS A 154 14.37 -12.67 17.84
C LYS A 154 13.65 -11.58 17.03
N LYS A 155 12.43 -11.88 16.56
CA LYS A 155 11.63 -10.99 15.71
C LYS A 155 11.69 -9.60 16.31
N LYS A 156 12.29 -8.64 15.60
CA LYS A 156 12.41 -7.26 16.08
C LYS A 156 11.00 -6.82 16.43
N LYS A 157 10.74 -6.59 17.72
CA LYS A 157 9.41 -6.20 18.20
C LYS A 157 9.03 -4.98 17.39
N GLY A 158 7.93 -5.09 16.62
CA GLY A 158 7.45 -4.01 15.77
C GLY A 158 7.17 -2.74 16.58
N PRO A 159 6.84 -1.63 15.91
CA PRO A 159 6.49 -0.38 16.58
C PRO A 159 5.47 -0.63 17.69
N VAL A 160 5.87 -0.38 18.94
CA VAL A 160 5.02 -0.63 20.11
C VAL A 160 3.81 0.29 20.05
N ASP A 161 2.61 -0.28 20.15
CA ASP A 161 1.35 0.45 20.18
C ASP A 161 1.33 1.48 21.33
N PRO A 162 1.15 2.79 21.06
CA PRO A 162 1.08 3.83 22.08
C PRO A 162 0.01 3.57 23.15
N PHE A 163 -1.12 2.94 22.79
CA PHE A 163 -2.18 2.63 23.76
C PHE A 163 -1.72 1.58 24.77
N ARG A 164 -1.16 0.47 24.28
CA ARG A 164 -0.61 -0.58 25.15
C ARG A 164 0.55 -0.08 26.02
N ARG A 165 1.38 0.84 25.50
CA ARG A 165 2.45 1.47 26.28
C ARG A 165 1.88 2.38 27.37
N LEU A 166 0.89 3.22 27.07
CA LEU A 166 0.20 4.05 28.07
C LEU A 166 -0.37 3.20 29.21
N GLN A 167 -1.08 2.12 28.87
CA GLN A 167 -1.65 1.21 29.86
C GLN A 167 -0.58 0.57 30.75
N LYS A 168 0.61 0.26 30.20
CA LYS A 168 1.72 -0.28 30.98
C LYS A 168 2.26 0.75 31.97
N VAL A 169 2.45 1.99 31.53
CA VAL A 169 2.91 3.10 32.39
C VAL A 169 1.91 3.37 33.51
N GLU A 170 0.61 3.44 33.18
CA GLU A 170 -0.46 3.62 34.16
C GLU A 170 -0.51 2.49 35.19
N LYS A 171 -0.39 1.23 34.76
CA LYS A 171 -0.32 0.08 35.67
C LYS A 171 0.90 0.13 36.59
N SER A 172 2.07 0.50 36.08
CA SER A 172 3.28 0.66 36.90
C SER A 172 3.11 1.78 37.93
N ASN A 173 2.57 2.93 37.52
CA ASN A 173 2.33 4.05 38.42
C ASN A 173 1.28 3.70 39.49
N LYS A 174 0.21 2.98 39.12
CA LYS A 174 -0.80 2.51 40.07
C LYS A 174 -0.19 1.59 41.13
N LYS A 175 0.65 0.62 40.72
CA LYS A 175 1.35 -0.27 41.66
C LYS A 175 2.26 0.49 42.62
N LEU A 176 2.95 1.54 42.14
CA LEU A 176 3.77 2.38 43.00
C LEU A 176 2.91 3.13 44.03
N ARG A 177 1.77 3.71 43.61
CA ARG A 177 0.82 4.37 44.52
C ARG A 177 0.23 3.41 45.55
N GLU A 178 -0.20 2.22 45.13
CA GLU A 178 -0.71 1.19 46.04
C GLU A 178 0.34 0.76 47.09
N MET A 179 1.64 0.79 46.75
CA MET A 179 2.71 0.52 47.71
C MET A 179 2.98 1.71 48.66
N GLU A 180 2.83 2.94 48.19
CA GLU A 180 2.90 4.15 49.01
C GLU A 180 1.75 4.18 50.03
N GLU A 181 0.52 3.89 49.60
CA GLU A 181 -0.68 3.82 50.44
C GLU A 181 -0.55 2.73 51.53
N ARG A 182 0.14 1.63 51.24
CA ARG A 182 0.46 0.56 52.22
C ARG A 182 1.61 0.92 53.18
N GLY A 183 2.08 2.17 53.17
CA GLY A 183 3.13 2.67 54.07
C GLY A 183 4.57 2.27 53.70
N ARG A 184 4.79 1.65 52.54
CA ARG A 184 6.14 1.21 52.10
C ARG A 184 6.89 2.30 51.34
N VAL A 185 6.91 3.51 51.88
CA VAL A 185 7.42 4.72 51.21
C VAL A 185 8.90 4.59 50.83
N GLU A 186 9.73 4.04 51.71
CA GLU A 186 11.18 3.94 51.47
C GLU A 186 11.50 2.98 50.32
N LYS A 187 10.85 1.82 50.29
CA LYS A 187 10.94 0.86 49.18
C LYS A 187 10.49 1.48 47.85
N VAL A 188 9.48 2.35 47.86
CA VAL A 188 9.02 3.03 46.65
C VAL A 188 10.04 4.05 46.16
N LYS A 189 10.71 4.79 47.05
CA LYS A 189 11.82 5.69 46.67
C LYS A 189 12.97 4.92 46.06
N GLU A 190 13.38 3.79 46.64
CA GLU A 190 14.42 2.92 46.08
C GLU A 190 14.04 2.42 44.67
N ILE A 191 12.80 1.96 44.48
CA ILE A 191 12.30 1.49 43.18
C ILE A 191 12.28 2.63 42.16
N LYS A 192 11.79 3.83 42.54
CA LYS A 192 11.80 5.02 41.68
C LYS A 192 13.23 5.40 41.28
N GLY A 193 14.16 5.38 42.23
CA GLY A 193 15.59 5.61 41.99
C GLY A 193 16.16 4.62 40.98
N ARG A 194 15.94 3.32 41.19
CA ARG A 194 16.38 2.26 40.27
C ARG A 194 15.80 2.44 38.86
N ILE A 195 14.52 2.80 38.75
CA ILE A 195 13.87 3.07 37.45
C ILE A 195 14.53 4.27 36.78
N ALA A 196 14.76 5.37 37.50
CA ALA A 196 15.38 6.57 36.96
C ALA A 196 16.81 6.30 36.45
N TRP A 197 17.61 5.56 37.23
CA TRP A 197 18.96 5.14 36.83
C TRP A 197 18.94 4.25 35.58
N ASN A 198 18.05 3.26 35.53
CA ASN A 198 17.91 2.41 34.33
C ASN A 198 17.50 3.21 33.09
N VAL A 199 16.62 4.21 33.25
CA VAL A 199 16.23 5.10 32.14
C VAL A 199 17.42 5.96 31.69
N ALA A 200 18.23 6.46 32.61
CA ALA A 200 19.44 7.23 32.28
C ALA A 200 20.44 6.36 31.51
N ILE A 201 20.70 5.13 31.96
CA ILE A 201 21.57 4.17 31.27
C ILE A 201 21.05 3.87 29.87
N GLN A 202 19.77 3.53 29.71
CA GLN A 202 19.16 3.26 28.40
C GLN A 202 19.25 4.46 27.45
N LYS A 203 19.06 5.68 27.97
CA LYS A 203 19.22 6.90 27.17
C LYS A 203 20.67 7.10 26.75
N ALA A 204 21.64 6.83 27.62
CA ALA A 204 23.07 6.91 27.32
C ALA A 204 23.50 5.86 26.28
N GLU A 205 22.93 4.66 26.31
CA GLU A 205 23.08 3.61 25.29
C GLU A 205 22.46 4.00 23.93
N GLY A 206 21.71 5.10 23.86
CA GLY A 206 21.01 5.56 22.67
C GLY A 206 19.63 4.92 22.44
N LEU A 207 19.10 4.18 23.43
CA LEU A 207 17.76 3.60 23.36
C LEU A 207 16.69 4.68 23.63
N LYS A 208 15.71 4.75 22.73
CA LYS A 208 14.60 5.72 22.83
C LYS A 208 13.54 5.24 23.82
N VAL A 209 13.64 5.69 25.07
CA VAL A 209 12.60 5.51 26.10
C VAL A 209 11.41 6.43 25.80
N LYS A 210 10.18 5.88 25.69
CA LYS A 210 8.98 6.61 25.25
C LYS A 210 7.83 6.50 26.26
N ASP A 211 8.12 6.64 27.55
CA ASP A 211 7.17 6.32 28.62
C ASP A 211 6.43 7.55 29.18
N ASP A 212 6.57 8.73 28.55
CA ASP A 212 5.89 9.96 28.97
C ASP A 212 4.36 9.90 28.75
N VAL A 213 3.61 9.99 29.85
CA VAL A 213 2.14 9.82 29.86
C VAL A 213 1.43 10.82 28.93
N GLU A 214 1.81 12.09 28.96
CA GLU A 214 1.17 13.13 28.14
C GLU A 214 1.38 12.92 26.64
N LEU A 215 2.62 12.57 26.25
CA LEU A 215 2.97 12.32 24.86
C LEU A 215 2.28 11.05 24.34
N LEU A 216 2.16 10.02 25.19
CA LEU A 216 1.42 8.81 24.87
C LEU A 216 -0.07 9.10 24.69
N LYS A 217 -0.71 9.87 25.58
CA LYS A 217 -2.11 10.31 25.43
C LYS A 217 -2.31 11.12 24.14
N LYS A 218 -1.42 12.07 23.82
CA LYS A 218 -1.43 12.83 22.56
C LYS A 218 -1.32 11.90 21.35
N SER A 219 -0.45 10.89 21.41
CA SER A 219 -0.26 9.92 20.33
C SER A 219 -1.51 9.06 20.10
N VAL A 220 -2.13 8.57 21.18
CA VAL A 220 -3.41 7.84 21.11
C VAL A 220 -4.51 8.72 20.50
N ARG A 221 -4.61 9.99 20.91
CA ARG A 221 -5.57 10.95 20.34
C ARG A 221 -5.35 11.17 18.85
N LYS A 222 -4.09 11.31 18.40
CA LYS A 222 -3.75 11.43 16.98
C LYS A 222 -4.21 10.21 16.18
N ILE A 223 -3.96 9.00 16.69
CA ILE A 223 -4.40 7.76 16.04
C ILE A 223 -5.93 7.71 15.96
N ARG A 224 -6.63 8.03 17.06
CA ARG A 224 -8.10 8.08 17.10
C ARG A 224 -8.66 9.09 16.10
N ASN A 225 -8.08 10.29 16.04
CA ASN A 225 -8.49 11.32 15.09
C ASN A 225 -8.26 10.91 13.64
N ALA A 226 -7.13 10.24 13.34
CA ALA A 226 -6.85 9.71 12.01
C ALA A 226 -7.89 8.66 11.60
N LYS A 227 -8.23 7.72 12.50
CA LYS A 227 -9.28 6.73 12.27
C LYS A 227 -10.65 7.38 12.05
N ASN A 228 -11.00 8.39 12.86
CA ASN A 228 -12.26 9.12 12.69
C ASN A 228 -12.33 9.87 11.36
N ARG A 229 -11.24 10.51 10.92
CA ARG A 229 -11.17 11.15 9.60
C ARG A 229 -11.34 10.15 8.47
N SER A 230 -10.71 8.98 8.58
CA SER A 230 -10.91 7.90 7.61
C SER A 230 -12.36 7.43 7.61
N LYS A 231 -12.95 7.17 8.78
CA LYS A 231 -14.36 6.77 8.91
C LYS A 231 -15.30 7.77 8.22
N LYS A 232 -15.19 9.06 8.55
CA LYS A 232 -15.99 10.12 7.91
C LYS A 232 -15.85 10.16 6.39
N LYS A 233 -14.62 10.07 5.88
CA LYS A 233 -14.37 10.03 4.43
C LYS A 233 -14.99 8.82 3.74
N TRP A 234 -15.10 7.69 4.43
CA TRP A 234 -15.74 6.51 3.88
C TRP A 234 -17.26 6.65 3.89
N GLU A 235 -17.83 7.17 4.98
CA GLU A 235 -19.26 7.49 5.09
C GLU A 235 -19.68 8.52 4.03
N GLU A 236 -18.89 9.59 3.83
CA GLU A 236 -19.13 10.61 2.79
C GLU A 236 -19.14 10.00 1.38
N ARG A 237 -18.25 9.04 1.09
CA ARG A 237 -18.23 8.36 -0.21
C ARG A 237 -19.45 7.47 -0.42
N GLU A 238 -19.86 6.76 0.62
CA GLU A 238 -21.05 5.90 0.57
C GLU A 238 -22.32 6.75 0.37
N ASN A 239 -22.46 7.83 1.15
CA ASN A 239 -23.57 8.77 1.00
C ASN A 239 -23.59 9.42 -0.38
N SER A 240 -22.45 9.86 -0.91
CA SER A 240 -22.37 10.43 -2.26
C SER A 240 -22.77 9.40 -3.32
N LYS A 241 -22.38 8.13 -3.18
CA LYS A 241 -22.80 7.06 -4.09
C LYS A 241 -24.32 6.88 -4.08
N VAL A 242 -24.92 6.84 -2.89
CA VAL A 242 -26.38 6.70 -2.72
C VAL A 242 -27.11 7.90 -3.31
N GLN A 243 -26.68 9.12 -3.00
CA GLN A 243 -27.25 10.36 -3.53
C GLN A 243 -27.19 10.40 -5.06
N ASN A 244 -26.03 10.09 -5.66
CA ASN A 244 -25.89 10.05 -7.11
C ASN A 244 -26.83 9.02 -7.76
N MET A 245 -27.00 7.85 -7.14
CA MET A 245 -27.94 6.83 -7.62
C MET A 245 -29.39 7.32 -7.53
N GLU A 246 -29.79 7.91 -6.41
CA GLU A 246 -31.11 8.48 -6.22
C GLU A 246 -31.40 9.62 -7.20
N GLU A 247 -30.46 10.53 -7.41
CA GLU A 247 -30.59 11.65 -8.34
C GLU A 247 -30.77 11.17 -9.77
N ALA A 248 -29.99 10.18 -10.21
CA ALA A 248 -30.15 9.56 -11.52
C ALA A 248 -31.53 8.91 -11.67
N GLN A 249 -32.01 8.19 -10.65
CA GLN A 249 -33.34 7.59 -10.65
C GLN A 249 -34.45 8.65 -10.64
N LYS A 250 -34.33 9.71 -9.83
CA LYS A 250 -35.26 10.86 -9.78
C LYS A 250 -35.33 11.54 -11.14
N LYS A 251 -34.19 11.80 -11.80
CA LYS A 251 -34.12 12.36 -13.16
C LYS A 251 -34.81 11.47 -14.18
N ARG A 252 -34.60 10.14 -14.12
CA ARG A 252 -35.29 9.17 -14.99
C ARG A 252 -36.81 9.20 -14.78
N LYS A 253 -37.28 9.20 -13.53
CA LYS A 253 -38.70 9.29 -13.18
C LYS A 253 -39.33 10.59 -13.72
N MET A 254 -38.67 11.74 -13.52
CA MET A 254 -39.13 13.03 -14.04
C MET A 254 -39.20 13.04 -15.57
N ASN A 255 -38.19 12.53 -16.26
CA ASN A 255 -38.19 12.44 -17.72
C ASN A 255 -39.32 11.54 -18.26
N LEU A 256 -39.59 10.41 -17.60
CA LEU A 256 -40.71 9.53 -17.95
C LEU A 256 -42.07 10.20 -17.73
N LEU A 257 -42.24 10.93 -16.62
CA LEU A 257 -43.45 11.71 -16.35
C LEU A 257 -43.67 12.81 -17.39
N ASN A 258 -42.62 13.55 -17.74
CA ASN A 258 -42.68 14.58 -18.78
C ASN A 258 -43.04 13.98 -20.14
N LYS A 259 -42.43 12.86 -20.54
CA LYS A 259 -42.82 12.12 -21.77
C LYS A 259 -44.28 11.68 -21.74
N LYS A 260 -44.81 11.19 -20.61
CA LYS A 260 -46.23 10.82 -20.47
C LYS A 260 -47.14 12.06 -20.60
N LYS A 261 -46.81 13.17 -19.94
CA LYS A 261 -47.56 14.44 -20.03
C LYS A 261 -47.55 15.00 -21.45
N GLU A 262 -46.40 15.00 -22.13
CA GLU A 262 -46.28 15.44 -23.53
C GLU A 262 -47.10 14.58 -24.49
N LYS A 263 -47.09 13.25 -24.33
CA LYS A 263 -47.95 12.35 -25.13
C LYS A 263 -49.42 12.70 -24.94
N LYS A 264 -49.88 12.91 -23.70
CA LYS A 264 -51.26 13.36 -23.40
C LYS A 264 -51.57 14.72 -24.03
N LYS A 265 -50.69 15.71 -23.89
CA LYS A 265 -50.83 17.03 -24.52
C LYS A 265 -50.90 16.94 -26.04
N LYS A 266 -50.05 16.13 -26.69
CA LYS A 266 -50.06 15.92 -28.15
C LYS A 266 -51.37 15.26 -28.60
N LYS A 267 -51.88 14.27 -27.86
CA LYS A 267 -53.20 13.67 -28.12
C LYS A 267 -54.32 14.70 -28.01
N MET A 268 -54.33 15.51 -26.95
CA MET A 268 -55.32 16.57 -26.75
C MET A 268 -55.29 17.60 -27.89
N LYS A 269 -54.09 18.10 -28.27
CA LYS A 269 -53.93 19.01 -29.41
C LYS A 269 -54.45 18.42 -30.72
N LYS A 270 -54.26 17.11 -30.96
CA LYS A 270 -54.80 16.43 -32.15
C LYS A 270 -56.32 16.34 -32.14
N LEU A 271 -56.95 16.17 -30.98
CA LEU A 271 -58.40 16.13 -30.85
C LEU A 271 -59.04 17.51 -31.06
N ILE A 272 -58.45 18.56 -30.49
CA ILE A 272 -58.87 19.96 -30.70
C ILE A 272 -58.78 20.31 -32.19
N LYS A 273 -57.67 20.01 -32.87
CA LYS A 273 -57.51 20.23 -34.32
C LYS A 273 -58.56 19.51 -35.18
N LYS A 274 -59.12 18.40 -34.70
CA LYS A 274 -60.16 17.63 -35.39
C LYS A 274 -61.58 18.06 -35.00
N GLY A 275 -61.74 19.11 -34.20
CA GLY A 275 -63.04 19.60 -33.72
C GLY A 275 -63.76 18.65 -32.75
N ARG A 276 -63.09 17.60 -32.25
CA ARG A 276 -63.70 16.58 -31.36
C ARG A 276 -63.69 16.98 -29.88
N VAL A 277 -62.95 18.02 -29.54
CA VAL A 277 -62.88 18.60 -28.19
C VAL A 277 -62.97 20.09 -28.39
N VAL A 278 -64.06 20.69 -27.90
CA VAL A 278 -64.23 22.14 -27.82
C VAL A 278 -63.39 22.63 -26.64
N GLN A 279 -62.61 23.68 -26.88
CA GLN A 279 -61.70 24.25 -25.90
C GLN A 279 -62.45 25.08 -24.87
#